data_AF-A0A3B8NZK0-F1
#
_entry.id   AF-A0A3B8NZK0-F1
#
_cell.length_a   1.000
_cell.length_b   1.000
_cell.length_c   1.000
_cell.angle_alpha   90.00
_cell.angle_beta   90.00
_cell.angle_gamma   90.00
#
_symmetry.space_group_name_H-M   'P 1'
#
loop_
_entity.id
_entity.type
_entity.pdbx_description
1 polymer ?
#
loop_
_entity_poly.entity_id
_entity_poly.type
_entity_poly.pdbx_seq_one_letter_code
_entity_poly.pdbx_strand_id
1 'polypeptide(L)' 'GRLSGQLWAEHERTARLIDSQLGALRERLLARGLDVGDLDCYQGSPPQGPQTRVEQRWVDETA' A
#
# COMPACT_ATOMS: atom_id res chain seq x y z
N GLY A 1 2.97 14.99 -3.10
CA GLY A 1 2.39 13.94 -3.96
C GLY A 1 1.56 13.03 -3.09
N ARG A 2 0.41 12.57 -3.57
CA ARG A 2 -0.51 11.72 -2.79
C ARG A 2 -0.23 10.25 -3.08
N LEU A 3 -0.14 9.44 -2.03
CA LEU A 3 0.02 7.99 -2.09
C LEU A 3 -1.33 7.30 -1.86
N SER A 4 -1.75 6.50 -2.83
CA SER A 4 -2.93 5.64 -2.74
C SER A 4 -2.63 4.32 -3.44
N GLY A 5 -3.24 3.23 -3.03
CA GLY A 5 -2.92 1.91 -3.57
C GLY A 5 -3.87 0.81 -3.12
N GLN A 6 -3.88 -0.27 -3.89
CA GLN A 6 -4.63 -1.48 -3.60
C GLN A 6 -3.65 -2.64 -3.51
N LEU A 7 -3.84 -3.51 -2.51
CA LEU A 7 -3.02 -4.68 -2.27
C LEU A 7 -3.86 -5.94 -2.37
N TRP A 8 -3.25 -7.03 -2.83
CA TRP A 8 -3.88 -8.34 -2.87
C TRP A 8 -3.01 -9.36 -2.15
N ALA A 9 -3.67 -10.24 -1.41
CA ALA A 9 -3.02 -11.37 -0.77
C ALA A 9 -3.77 -12.66 -1.06
N GLU A 10 -3.06 -13.66 -1.60
CA GLU A 10 -3.62 -14.96 -1.96
C GLU A 10 -4.24 -15.68 -0.75
N HIS A 11 -3.59 -15.56 0.41
CA HIS A 11 -4.06 -16.16 1.66
C HIS A 11 -4.88 -15.18 2.48
N GLU A 12 -6.07 -15.60 2.91
CA GLU A 12 -6.98 -14.81 3.75
C GLU A 12 -6.29 -14.29 5.03
N ARG A 13 -5.50 -15.15 5.69
CA ARG A 13 -4.76 -14.75 6.90
C ARG A 13 -3.84 -13.56 6.63
N THR A 14 -3.16 -13.57 5.48
CA THR A 14 -2.26 -12.50 5.07
C THR A 14 -3.03 -11.24 4.71
N ALA A 15 -4.15 -11.36 4.00
CA ALA A 15 -5.02 -10.23 3.68
C ALA A 15 -5.50 -9.52 4.96
N ARG A 16 -6.00 -10.28 5.93
CA ARG A 16 -6.46 -9.75 7.23
C ARG A 16 -5.33 -9.11 8.03
N LEU A 17 -4.14 -9.70 8.00
CA LEU A 17 -2.98 -9.12 8.68
C LEU A 17 -2.61 -7.76 8.05
N ILE A 18 -2.51 -7.68 6.73
CA ILE A 18 -2.22 -6.43 6.03
C ILE A 18 -3.28 -5.39 6.35
N ASP A 19 -4.56 -5.75 6.23
CA ASP A 19 -5.69 -4.87 6.53
C ASP A 19 -5.61 -4.28 7.95
N SER A 20 -5.31 -5.12 8.95
CA SER A 20 -5.13 -4.66 10.34
C SER A 20 -3.95 -3.69 10.54
N GLN A 21 -2.95 -3.73 9.67
CA GLN A 21 -1.74 -2.91 9.75
C GLN A 21 -1.81 -1.65 8.87
N LEU A 22 -2.76 -1.57 7.92
CA LEU A 22 -2.88 -0.44 6.99
C LEU A 22 -3.17 0.88 7.71
N GLY A 23 -3.96 0.86 8.78
CA GLY A 23 -4.21 2.04 9.60
C GLY A 23 -2.93 2.62 10.20
N ALA A 24 -2.14 1.78 10.88
CA ALA A 24 -0.87 2.19 11.47
C ALA A 24 0.16 2.61 10.41
N LEU A 25 0.18 1.96 9.25
CA LEU A 25 1.01 2.36 8.13
C LEU A 25 0.62 3.76 7.63
N ARG A 26 -0.68 4.01 7.44
CA ARG A 26 -1.20 5.32 7.00
C ARG A 26 -0.79 6.43 7.96
N GLU A 27 -0.99 6.23 9.26
CA GLU A 27 -0.59 7.21 10.29
C GLU A 27 0.90 7.52 10.24
N ARG A 28 1.74 6.50 10.09
CA ARG A 28 3.20 6.68 9.99
C ARG A 28 3.62 7.44 8.74
N LEU A 29 2.97 7.19 7.61
CA LEU A 29 3.24 7.90 6.36
C LEU A 29 2.78 9.36 6.43
N LEU A 30 1.60 9.62 7.01
CA LEU A 30 1.11 10.97 7.28
C LEU A 30 2.06 11.74 8.21
N ALA A 31 2.55 11.09 9.27
CA ALA A 31 3.51 11.69 10.20
C ALA A 31 4.84 12.05 9.54
N ARG A 32 5.16 11.44 8.39
CA ARG A 32 6.34 11.76 7.57
C ARG A 32 6.07 12.85 6.52
N GLY A 33 4.89 13.48 6.54
CA GLY A 33 4.52 14.56 5.62
C GLY A 33 4.07 14.08 4.24
N LEU A 34 3.81 12.78 4.07
CA LEU A 34 3.22 12.24 2.85
C LEU A 34 1.69 12.40 2.92
N ASP A 35 1.09 12.85 1.83
CA ASP A 35 -0.36 12.82 1.68
C ASP A 35 -0.79 11.38 1.35
N VAL A 36 -1.64 10.77 2.19
CA VAL A 36 -2.05 9.37 2.05
C VAL A 36 -3.56 9.32 1.80
N GLY A 37 -3.91 8.87 0.59
CA GLY A 37 -5.27 8.54 0.19
C GLY A 37 -5.69 7.14 0.63
N ASP A 38 -6.55 6.51 -0.16
CA ASP A 38 -7.09 5.20 0.16
C ASP A 38 -6.04 4.11 -0.02
N LEU A 39 -5.95 3.24 0.98
CA LEU A 39 -5.13 2.04 1.00
C LEU A 39 -6.05 0.89 1.38
N ASP A 40 -6.24 -0.05 0.46
CA ASP A 40 -7.13 -1.19 0.66
C ASP A 40 -6.37 -2.51 0.47
N CYS A 41 -6.78 -3.54 1.21
CA CYS A 41 -6.31 -4.90 1.01
C CYS A 41 -7.46 -5.84 0.66
N TYR A 42 -7.27 -6.64 -0.38
CA TYR A 42 -8.22 -7.62 -0.87
C TYR A 42 -7.63 -9.03 -0.81
N GLN A 43 -8.48 -10.03 -0.57
CA GLN A 43 -8.09 -11.43 -0.69
C GLN A 43 -8.12 -11.88 -2.15
N GLY A 44 -7.16 -12.70 -2.54
CA GLY A 44 -7.08 -13.35 -3.85
C GLY A 44 -6.02 -12.71 -4.73
N SER A 45 -6.27 -12.72 -6.04
CA SER A 45 -5.38 -12.12 -7.04
C SER A 45 -6.01 -10.82 -7.56
N PRO A 46 -5.19 -9.83 -7.95
CA PRO A 46 -5.71 -8.62 -8.59
C PRO A 46 -6.53 -8.98 -9.83
N PRO A 47 -7.62 -8.23 -10.12
CA PRO A 47 -8.27 -8.35 -11.42
C PRO A 47 -7.22 -8.10 -12.50
N GLN A 48 -7.21 -8.89 -13.59
CA GLN A 48 -6.23 -8.83 -14.69
C GLN A 48 -6.30 -7.52 -15.53
N GLY A 49 -6.79 -6.42 -14.95
CA GLY A 49 -6.65 -5.08 -15.48
C GLY A 49 -5.19 -4.62 -15.50
N PRO A 50 -4.90 -3.46 -16.11
CA PRO A 50 -3.53 -3.00 -16.30
C PRO A 50 -2.79 -2.98 -14.95
N GLN A 51 -1.85 -3.90 -14.78
CA GLN A 51 -1.06 -4.05 -13.58
C GLN A 51 -0.40 -2.70 -13.31
N THR A 52 -0.84 -2.01 -12.26
CA THR A 52 -0.18 -0.77 -11.84
C THR A 52 1.18 -1.19 -11.31
N ARG A 53 2.19 -1.07 -12.17
CA ARG A 53 3.58 -1.34 -11.86
C ARG A 53 3.92 -0.52 -10.63
N VAL A 54 4.15 -1.20 -9.50
CA VAL A 54 4.66 -0.55 -8.29
C VAL A 54 6.06 -0.05 -8.63
N GLU A 55 6.15 1.23 -9.00
CA GLU A 55 7.42 1.95 -9.15
C GLU A 55 8.02 2.10 -7.75
N GLN A 56 8.78 1.10 -7.29
CA GLN A 56 9.65 1.26 -6.13
C GLN A 56 10.87 2.09 -6.54
N ARG A 57 10.68 3.41 -6.65
CA ARG A 57 11.80 4.33 -6.75
C ARG A 57 12.37 4.47 -5.34
N TRP A 58 13.41 3.71 -5.05
CA TRP A 58 14.28 3.95 -3.89
C TRP A 58 14.65 5.44 -3.90
N VAL A 59 14.15 6.18 -2.92
CA VAL A 59 14.57 7.57 -2.71
C VAL A 59 15.86 7.47 -1.93
N ASP A 60 16.98 7.54 -2.64
CA ASP A 60 18.26 7.82 -2.01
C ASP A 60 18.20 9.27 -1.54
N GLU A 61 18.05 9.48 -0.24
CA GLU A 61 18.25 10.77 0.40
C GLU A 61 19.76 10.94 0.58
N THR A 62 20.41 11.50 -0.44
CA THR A 62 21.80 11.96 -0.32
C THR A 62 21.80 13.47 -0.03
N ALA A 63 21.94 13.77 1.28
CA ALA A 63 22.49 14.95 1.96
C ALA A 63 22.13 16.37 1.46
#